data_AF-A0A9X2FTG0-F1
#
_entry.id   AF-A0A9X2FTG0-F1
#
_cell.length_a   1.000
_cell.length_b   1.000
_cell.length_c   1.000
_cell.angle_alpha   90.00
_cell.angle_beta   90.00
_cell.angle_gamma   90.00
#
_symmetry.space_group_name_H-M   'P 1'
#
loop_
_entity.id
_entity.type
_entity.pdbx_description
1 polymer ?
#
loop_
_entity_poly.entity_id
_entity_poly.type
_entity_poly.pdbx_seq_one_letter_code
_entity_poly.pdbx_strand_id
1 'polypeptide(L)'
;FGVQARGGCACAGPYVHRLLGIDAAASAALRARILSGEELAKPGFVRCNLSPMMSEDEIDAVLGAITALPDAALRHRDRYEANAERAIFGMTAA
;
A
#
# COMPACT_ATOMS: atom_id res chain seq x y z
N PHE A 1 -14.63 -7.21 2.04
CA PHE A 1 -13.89 -8.33 2.64
C PHE A 1 -13.93 -8.37 4.16
N GLY A 2 -14.19 -7.25 4.89
CA GLY A 2 -14.25 -7.28 6.36
C GLY A 2 -12.89 -7.35 7.06
N VAL A 3 -11.79 -7.35 6.30
CA VAL A 3 -10.42 -7.36 6.81
C VAL A 3 -9.96 -5.94 7.06
N GLN A 4 -9.48 -5.66 8.28
CA GLN A 4 -8.88 -4.37 8.63
C GLN A 4 -7.36 -4.46 8.57
N ALA A 5 -6.74 -3.60 7.76
CA ALA A 5 -5.29 -3.44 7.71
C ALA A 5 -4.87 -2.09 8.29
N ARG A 6 -3.57 -1.93 8.58
CA ARG A 6 -2.99 -0.64 8.93
C ARG A 6 -2.09 -0.14 7.81
N GLY A 7 -2.06 1.18 7.61
CA GLY A 7 -1.07 1.82 6.75
C GLY A 7 0.35 1.43 7.17
N GLY A 8 1.24 1.31 6.19
CA GLY A 8 2.65 1.07 6.45
C GLY A 8 3.30 2.22 7.24
N CYS A 9 4.28 1.91 8.10
CA CYS A 9 5.17 2.91 8.67
C CYS A 9 6.34 3.19 7.71
N ALA A 10 6.90 4.40 7.75
CA ALA A 10 8.17 4.70 7.08
C ALA A 10 9.30 3.74 7.52
N CYS A 11 9.20 3.18 8.73
CA CYS A 11 10.14 2.21 9.27
C CYS A 11 10.25 0.90 8.49
N ALA A 12 9.28 0.58 7.63
CA ALA A 12 9.34 -0.60 6.77
C ALA A 12 10.02 -0.35 5.42
N GLY A 13 10.51 0.87 5.14
CA GLY A 13 11.13 1.25 3.87
C GLY A 13 12.19 0.27 3.34
N PRO A 14 13.15 -0.21 4.16
CA PRO A 14 14.13 -1.19 3.71
C PRO A 14 13.52 -2.52 3.21
N TYR A 15 12.40 -2.96 3.80
CA TYR A 15 11.69 -4.16 3.36
C TYR A 15 11.01 -3.94 2.01
N VAL A 16 10.41 -2.77 1.81
CA VAL A 16 9.79 -2.39 0.54
C VAL A 16 10.83 -2.34 -0.56
N HIS A 17 12.01 -1.76 -0.29
CA HIS A 17 13.09 -1.72 -1.27
C HIS A 17 13.54 -3.12 -1.67
N ARG A 18 13.73 -4.02 -0.70
CA ARG A 18 14.05 -5.42 -0.98
C ARG A 18 12.96 -6.13 -1.79
N LEU A 19 11.71 -5.98 -1.38
CA LEU A 19 10.57 -6.66 -2.01
C LEU A 19 10.34 -6.19 -3.45
N LEU A 20 10.53 -4.90 -3.72
CA LEU A 20 10.32 -4.28 -5.03
C LEU A 20 11.60 -4.23 -5.89
N GLY A 21 12.72 -4.79 -5.41
CA GLY A 21 14.00 -4.75 -6.13
C GLY A 21 14.57 -3.35 -6.33
N ILE A 22 14.27 -2.41 -5.42
CA ILE A 22 14.78 -1.03 -5.47
C ILE A 22 16.19 -1.03 -4.89
N ASP A 23 17.18 -0.98 -5.76
CA ASP A 23 18.59 -0.84 -5.38
C ASP A 23 18.92 0.61 -4.93
N ALA A 24 20.21 0.85 -4.61
CA ALA A 24 20.66 2.16 -4.14
C ALA A 24 20.48 3.27 -5.19
N ALA A 25 20.68 2.98 -6.48
CA ALA A 25 20.55 3.95 -7.55
C ALA A 25 19.07 4.31 -7.80
N ALA A 26 18.21 3.30 -7.86
CA ALA A 26 16.76 3.47 -7.96
C ALA A 26 16.19 4.20 -6.74
N SER A 27 16.68 3.88 -5.54
CA SER A 27 16.33 4.59 -4.29
C SER A 27 16.70 6.06 -4.35
N ALA A 28 17.92 6.40 -4.81
CA ALA A 28 18.37 7.78 -4.93
C ALA A 28 17.54 8.56 -5.97
N ALA A 29 17.25 7.95 -7.13
CA ALA A 29 16.40 8.54 -8.15
C ALA A 29 14.96 8.77 -7.65
N LEU A 30 14.38 7.79 -6.96
CA LEU A 30 13.07 7.90 -6.34
C LEU A 30 13.05 9.05 -5.31
N ARG A 31 14.07 9.14 -4.45
CA ARG A 31 14.21 10.22 -3.48
C ARG A 31 14.28 11.59 -4.15
N ALA A 32 15.02 11.73 -5.25
CA ALA A 32 15.12 12.99 -6.00
C ALA A 32 13.75 13.44 -6.53
N ARG A 33 12.98 12.52 -7.13
CA ARG A 33 11.61 12.79 -7.63
C ARG A 33 10.67 13.26 -6.52
N ILE A 34 10.71 12.59 -5.37
CA ILE A 34 9.89 12.96 -4.21
C ILE A 34 10.25 14.38 -3.75
N LEU A 35 11.54 14.68 -3.64
CA LEU A 35 12.02 16.02 -3.24
C LEU A 35 11.70 17.11 -4.27
N SER A 36 11.47 16.77 -5.54
CA SER A 36 10.98 17.71 -6.56
C SER A 36 9.45 17.85 -6.59
N GLY A 37 8.74 17.28 -5.62
CA GLY A 37 7.29 17.40 -5.47
C GLY A 37 6.49 16.26 -6.10
N GLU A 38 7.13 15.23 -6.68
CA GLU A 38 6.45 14.03 -7.18
C GLU A 38 6.12 13.06 -6.03
N GLU A 39 5.31 13.51 -5.07
CA GLU A 39 5.04 12.75 -3.85
C GLU A 39 4.32 11.41 -4.14
N LEU A 40 3.53 11.34 -5.21
CA LEU A 40 2.90 10.11 -5.69
C LEU A 40 3.87 9.07 -6.26
N ALA A 41 5.14 9.42 -6.47
CA ALA A 41 6.17 8.44 -6.85
C ALA A 41 6.47 7.45 -5.70
N LYS A 42 6.15 7.81 -4.45
CA LYS A 42 6.37 6.94 -3.28
C LYS A 42 5.58 5.63 -3.43
N PRO A 43 6.24 4.47 -3.31
CA PRO A 43 5.54 3.19 -3.28
C PRO A 43 4.63 3.13 -2.05
N GLY A 44 3.36 2.80 -2.27
CA GLY A 44 2.39 2.51 -1.22
C GLY A 44 2.51 1.07 -0.73
N PHE A 45 2.29 0.85 0.56
CA PHE A 45 2.22 -0.48 1.14
C PHE A 45 1.36 -0.48 2.41
N VAL A 46 0.74 -1.63 2.68
CA VAL A 46 -0.04 -1.88 3.88
C VAL A 46 0.61 -2.99 4.67
N ARG A 47 0.47 -2.94 6.00
CA ARG A 47 0.90 -4.04 6.87
C ARG A 47 -0.32 -4.86 7.25
N CYS A 48 -0.28 -6.14 6.89
CA CYS A 48 -1.22 -7.15 7.38
C CYS A 48 -0.49 -8.03 8.41
N ASN A 49 -1.17 -8.41 9.48
CA ASN A 49 -0.65 -9.31 10.50
C ASN A 49 -1.59 -10.50 10.65
N LEU A 50 -1.02 -11.70 10.78
CA LEU A 50 -1.75 -12.91 11.13
C LEU A 50 -1.42 -13.25 12.58
N SER A 51 -2.45 -13.53 13.37
CA SER A 51 -2.29 -13.92 14.77
C SER A 51 -2.15 -15.43 14.88
N PRO A 52 -1.29 -15.97 15.74
CA PRO A 52 -1.25 -17.41 16.06
C PRO A 52 -2.55 -17.95 16.65
N MET A 53 -3.45 -17.07 17.11
CA MET A 53 -4.76 -17.43 17.67
C MET A 53 -5.86 -17.49 16.61
N MET A 54 -5.57 -17.14 15.35
CA MET A 54 -6.55 -17.26 14.27
C MET A 54 -6.75 -18.73 13.91
N SER A 55 -8.00 -19.08 13.64
CA SER A 55 -8.35 -20.32 12.97
C SER A 55 -7.86 -20.35 11.52
N GLU A 56 -7.76 -21.54 10.95
CA GLU A 56 -7.41 -21.71 9.52
C GLU A 56 -8.39 -20.96 8.62
N ASP A 57 -9.70 -21.04 8.90
CA ASP A 57 -10.74 -20.33 8.15
C ASP A 57 -10.55 -18.81 8.17
N GLU A 58 -10.14 -18.22 9.31
CA GLU A 58 -9.84 -16.80 9.40
C GLU A 58 -8.59 -16.42 8.60
N ILE A 59 -7.56 -17.26 8.62
CA ILE A 59 -6.33 -17.06 7.84
C ILE A 59 -6.68 -17.09 6.34
N ASP A 60 -7.43 -18.10 5.91
CA ASP A 60 -7.86 -18.25 4.52
C ASP A 60 -8.73 -17.09 4.05
N ALA A 61 -9.63 -16.59 4.91
CA ALA A 61 -10.42 -15.40 4.63
C ALA A 61 -9.55 -14.15 4.41
N VAL A 62 -8.51 -13.96 5.24
CA VAL A 62 -7.57 -12.84 5.10
C VAL A 62 -6.74 -12.98 3.83
N LEU A 63 -6.18 -14.16 3.57
CA LEU A 63 -5.37 -14.42 2.37
C LEU A 63 -6.20 -14.29 1.09
N GLY A 64 -7.41 -14.84 1.08
CA GLY A 64 -8.37 -14.71 -0.02
C GLY A 64 -8.76 -13.25 -0.28
N ALA A 65 -8.91 -12.43 0.76
CA ALA A 65 -9.14 -11.00 0.60
C ALA A 65 -7.94 -10.29 -0.03
N ILE A 66 -6.72 -10.63 0.37
CA ILE A 66 -5.49 -10.04 -0.17
C ILE A 66 -5.31 -10.39 -1.65
N THR A 67 -5.54 -11.64 -2.03
CA THR A 67 -5.39 -12.10 -3.42
C THR A 67 -6.48 -11.54 -4.34
N ALA A 68 -7.70 -11.35 -3.84
CA ALA A 68 -8.80 -10.76 -4.60
C ALA A 68 -8.75 -9.21 -4.66
N LEU A 69 -7.94 -8.56 -3.82
CA LEU A 69 -7.91 -7.10 -3.69
C LEU A 69 -7.51 -6.36 -4.97
N PRO A 70 -6.48 -6.77 -5.75
CA PRO A 70 -6.06 -6.03 -6.94
C PRO A 70 -7.18 -5.85 -7.97
N ASP A 71 -7.92 -6.93 -8.25
CA ASP A 71 -9.05 -6.91 -9.20
C ASP A 71 -10.24 -6.12 -8.64
N ALA A 72 -10.47 -6.23 -7.33
CA ALA A 72 -11.54 -5.52 -6.65
C ALA A 72 -11.30 -4.01 -6.54
N ALA A 73 -10.06 -3.60 -6.30
CA ALA A 73 -9.68 -2.21 -6.07
C ALA A 73 -9.98 -1.32 -7.29
N LEU A 74 -9.84 -1.86 -8.51
CA LEU A 74 -10.13 -1.12 -9.74
C LEU A 74 -11.57 -0.64 -9.81
N ARG A 75 -12.53 -1.39 -9.25
CA ARG A 75 -13.95 -0.98 -9.19
C ARG A 75 -14.20 0.23 -8.30
N HIS A 76 -13.25 0.56 -7.43
CA HIS A 76 -13.35 1.65 -6.49
C HIS A 76 -12.45 2.83 -6.84
N ARG A 77 -11.61 2.71 -7.87
CA ARG A 77 -10.64 3.75 -8.28
C ARG A 77 -11.28 5.13 -8.39
N ASP A 78 -12.42 5.22 -9.06
CA ASP A 78 -13.08 6.50 -9.36
C ASP A 78 -13.81 7.10 -8.14
N ARG A 79 -13.81 6.38 -7.00
CA ARG A 79 -14.35 6.85 -5.71
C ARG A 79 -13.28 7.52 -4.84
N TYR A 80 -12.04 7.61 -5.33
CA TYR A 80 -10.94 8.23 -4.62
C TYR A 80 -10.27 9.30 -5.47
N GLU A 81 -9.91 10.40 -4.82
CA GLU A 81 -9.06 11.44 -5.39
C GLU A 81 -7.73 11.48 -4.62
N ALA A 82 -6.64 11.62 -5.37
CA ALA A 82 -5.31 11.72 -4.82
C ALA A 82 -4.90 13.19 -4.67
N ASN A 83 -4.60 13.61 -3.46
CA ASN A 83 -3.83 14.83 -3.23
C ASN A 83 -2.38 14.56 -3.64
N ALA A 84 -2.00 15.05 -4.82
CA ALA A 84 -0.69 14.82 -5.41
C ALA A 84 0.46 15.47 -4.63
N GLU A 85 0.20 16.53 -3.87
CA GLU A 85 1.21 17.23 -3.05
C GLU A 85 1.55 16.49 -1.75
N ARG A 86 0.69 15.57 -1.31
CA ARG A 86 0.86 14.87 -0.02
C ARG A 86 0.81 13.36 -0.13
N ALA A 87 0.49 12.83 -1.32
CA ALA A 87 0.19 11.41 -1.56
C ALA A 87 -0.89 10.86 -0.61
N ILE A 88 -1.92 11.68 -0.34
CA ILE A 88 -3.08 11.30 0.49
C ILE A 88 -4.26 11.03 -0.43
N PHE A 89 -4.93 9.89 -0.24
CA PHE A 89 -6.11 9.51 -1.00
C PHE A 89 -7.36 9.75 -0.15
N GLY A 90 -8.24 10.62 -0.61
CA GLY A 90 -9.54 10.91 0.00
C GLY A 90 -10.66 10.30 -0.82
N MET A 91 -11.81 10.02 -0.20
CA MET A 91 -13.00 9.67 -0.96
C MET A 91 -13.53 10.91 -1.69
N THR A 92 -13.88 10.78 -2.96
CA THR A 92 -14.66 11.80 -3.66
C THR A 92 -16.04 11.85 -3.02
N ALA A 93 -16.48 13.05 -2.61
CA ALA A 93 -17.86 13.24 -2.16
C ALA A 93 -18.82 12.82 -3.28
N ALA A 94 -19.86 12.08 -2.93
CA ALA A 94 -20.92 11.68 -3.87
C ALA A 94 -21.74 12.89 -4.33
#